data_AF-A0AAF0XIJ7-F1
#
_entry.id   AF-A0AAF0XIJ7-F1
#
_cell.length_a   1.000
_cell.length_b   1.000
_cell.length_c   1.000
_cell.angle_alpha   90.00
_cell.angle_beta   90.00
_cell.angle_gamma   90.00
#
_symmetry.space_group_name_H-M   'P 1'
#
loop_
_entity.id
_entity.type
_entity.pdbx_description
1 polymer ?
#
loop_
_entity_poly.entity_id
_entity_poly.type
_entity_poly.pdbx_seq_one_letter_code
_entity_poly.pdbx_strand_id
1 'polypeptide(L)'
;MATPRKNSDHRGILFLEEDVDWGPKPFRIFNIWLKDSHLLSMIKEEMEDTSRESRDDIHGIFKRIKAIVKKWNKEFNGNIFTKIKEEEDKLAREEESRNDELIVTAIKQKLEDLHLIKESMLKQQSRIKWLKDGDKNTKFFHQSLHKRRSKNSITKLQWQGRLITSPQMIKEAAREHFQSLFSSHNDRIVFRNSQLIAKLLSEEDCKHLERPVSKKN
;
A
#
# COMPACT_ATOMS: atom_id res chain seq x y z
N MET A 1 21.12 -47.82 -26.69
CA MET A 1 20.43 -47.24 -27.85
C MET A 1 19.31 -46.35 -27.33
N ALA A 2 19.44 -45.03 -27.48
CA ALA A 2 18.43 -44.06 -27.04
C ALA A 2 17.39 -43.85 -28.15
N THR A 3 16.11 -43.94 -27.82
CA THR A 3 15.01 -43.68 -28.75
C THR A 3 14.81 -42.17 -28.97
N PRO A 4 14.49 -41.71 -30.20
CA PRO A 4 14.37 -40.29 -30.51
C PRO A 4 13.05 -39.70 -29.96
N ARG A 5 13.17 -38.56 -29.26
CA ARG A 5 12.04 -37.74 -28.79
C ARG A 5 11.33 -37.10 -29.99
N LYS A 6 10.28 -37.74 -30.54
CA LYS A 6 9.47 -37.15 -31.62
C LYS A 6 8.03 -36.78 -31.25
N ASN A 7 7.55 -37.09 -30.05
CA ASN A 7 6.17 -36.79 -29.65
C ASN A 7 6.13 -36.02 -28.32
N SER A 8 6.75 -34.84 -28.32
CA SER A 8 6.60 -33.90 -27.22
C SER A 8 5.30 -33.14 -27.42
N ASP A 9 4.20 -33.63 -26.85
CA ASP A 9 2.88 -32.98 -26.80
C ASP A 9 2.85 -31.74 -25.86
N HIS A 10 4.01 -31.07 -25.73
CA HIS A 10 4.13 -29.77 -25.09
C HIS A 10 3.50 -28.72 -25.99
N ARG A 11 2.16 -28.67 -26.00
CA ARG A 11 1.43 -27.46 -26.38
C ARG A 11 1.90 -26.36 -25.44
N GLY A 12 2.74 -25.47 -25.96
CA GLY A 12 3.17 -24.29 -25.21
C GLY A 12 1.93 -23.55 -24.72
N ILE A 13 1.83 -23.34 -23.41
CA ILE A 13 0.79 -22.49 -22.84
C ILE A 13 1.19 -21.06 -23.20
N LEU A 14 0.50 -20.48 -24.17
CA LEU A 14 0.62 -19.07 -24.49
C LEU A 14 -0.04 -18.28 -23.36
N PHE A 15 0.77 -17.75 -22.45
CA PHE A 15 0.33 -16.74 -21.50
C PHE A 15 0.28 -15.40 -22.23
N LEU A 16 -0.92 -14.99 -22.63
CA LEU A 16 -1.21 -13.60 -22.98
C LEU A 16 -1.32 -12.82 -21.67
N GLU A 17 -0.25 -12.13 -21.30
CA GLU A 17 -0.28 -11.11 -20.26
C GLU A 17 -0.84 -9.83 -20.87
N GLU A 18 -2.17 -9.68 -20.83
CA GLU A 18 -2.80 -8.40 -21.17
C GLU A 18 -2.52 -7.41 -20.04
N ASP A 19 -1.70 -6.39 -20.32
CA ASP A 19 -1.46 -5.30 -19.38
C ASP A 19 -2.73 -4.46 -19.22
N VAL A 20 -3.44 -4.70 -18.12
CA VAL A 20 -4.68 -3.98 -17.79
C VAL A 20 -4.36 -2.71 -17.01
N ASP A 21 -4.49 -1.55 -17.66
CA ASP A 21 -4.21 -0.25 -17.05
C ASP A 21 -5.33 0.24 -16.10
N TRP A 22 -5.11 0.07 -14.80
CA TRP A 22 -5.95 0.64 -13.74
C TRP A 22 -5.53 2.06 -13.32
N GLY A 23 -4.57 2.68 -14.02
CA GLY A 23 -4.01 3.98 -13.71
C GLY A 23 -2.84 3.90 -12.70
N PRO A 24 -2.41 5.06 -12.17
CA PRO A 24 -1.23 5.13 -11.32
C PRO A 24 -1.43 4.34 -10.02
N LYS A 25 -0.45 3.50 -9.68
CA LYS A 25 -0.47 2.72 -8.43
C LYS A 25 -0.49 3.68 -7.22
N PRO A 26 -1.40 3.48 -6.26
CA PRO A 26 -1.46 4.34 -5.08
C PRO A 26 -0.20 4.16 -4.24
N PHE A 27 0.35 5.28 -3.77
CA PHE A 27 1.46 5.29 -2.83
C PHE A 27 1.07 4.66 -1.50
N ARG A 28 1.97 3.87 -0.91
CA ARG A 28 1.77 3.23 0.39
C ARG A 28 3.00 3.43 1.25
N ILE A 29 2.78 3.72 2.52
CA ILE A 29 3.80 3.81 3.55
C ILE A 29 3.93 2.46 4.24
N PHE A 30 5.15 2.09 4.61
CA PHE A 30 5.42 0.91 5.41
C PHE A 30 5.83 1.31 6.82
N ASN A 31 5.36 0.58 7.83
CA ASN A 31 5.59 0.88 9.24
C ASN A 31 7.08 0.79 9.59
N ILE A 32 7.84 -0.07 8.91
CA ILE A 32 9.28 -0.17 9.08
C ILE A 32 10.01 1.14 8.75
N TRP A 33 9.47 1.95 7.82
CA TRP A 33 10.04 3.26 7.49
C TRP A 33 9.90 4.24 8.64
N LEU A 34 8.87 4.11 9.47
CA LEU A 34 8.65 4.99 10.62
C LEU A 34 9.61 4.68 11.78
N LYS A 35 10.43 3.63 11.69
CA LYS A 35 11.52 3.38 12.64
C LYS A 35 12.77 4.19 12.31
N ASP A 36 12.85 4.74 11.11
CA ASP A 36 13.99 5.53 10.66
C ASP A 36 13.93 6.95 11.26
N SER A 37 14.92 7.29 12.08
CA SER A 37 14.99 8.58 12.76
C SER A 37 15.10 9.76 11.79
N HIS A 38 15.74 9.57 10.63
CA HIS A 38 15.91 10.62 9.64
C HIS A 38 14.57 10.95 8.96
N LEU A 39 13.76 9.93 8.63
CA LEU A 39 12.39 10.16 8.14
C LEU A 39 11.55 10.93 9.16
N LEU A 40 11.64 10.56 10.44
CA LEU A 40 10.90 11.24 11.50
C LEU A 40 11.35 12.70 11.68
N SER A 41 12.66 12.99 11.57
CA SER A 41 13.18 14.37 11.63
C SER A 41 12.59 15.23 10.53
N MET A 42 12.66 14.77 9.27
CA MET A 42 12.10 15.53 8.14
C MET A 42 10.60 15.76 8.25
N ILE A 43 9.85 14.81 8.82
CA ILE A 43 8.41 14.99 9.06
C ILE A 43 8.19 16.05 10.15
N LYS A 44 8.98 16.03 11.23
CA LYS A 44 8.88 17.02 12.31
C LYS A 44 9.23 18.42 11.83
N GLU A 45 10.34 18.57 11.11
CA GLU A 45 10.77 19.86 10.55
C GLU A 45 9.68 20.48 9.65
N GLU A 46 9.01 19.68 8.81
CA GLU A 46 7.91 20.18 7.97
C GLU A 46 6.63 20.50 8.77
N MET A 47 6.40 19.82 9.90
CA MET A 47 5.25 20.09 10.77
C MET A 47 5.46 21.32 11.65
N GLU A 48 6.70 21.56 12.06
CA GLU A 48 7.11 22.71 12.88
C GLU A 48 7.33 23.97 12.05
N ASP A 49 7.28 23.88 10.71
CA ASP A 49 7.34 25.04 9.82
C ASP A 49 6.07 25.91 9.95
N THR A 50 6.12 26.80 10.95
CA THR A 50 5.11 27.79 11.34
C THR A 50 4.75 28.76 10.22
N SER A 51 5.58 28.87 9.16
CA SER A 51 5.31 29.76 8.02
C SER A 51 4.07 29.37 7.20
N ARG A 52 3.52 28.18 7.45
CA ARG A 52 2.38 27.58 6.73
C ARG A 52 1.14 27.41 7.62
N GLU A 53 1.14 28.00 8.81
CA GLU A 53 0.02 28.01 9.74
C GLU A 53 -1.11 28.93 9.28
N SER A 54 -1.82 28.54 8.24
CA SER A 54 -3.14 29.09 7.94
C SER A 54 -3.88 28.18 6.94
N ARG A 55 -4.80 27.37 7.46
CA ARG A 55 -5.90 26.69 6.72
C ARG A 55 -5.64 25.37 6.00
N ASP A 56 -4.57 24.62 6.28
CA ASP A 56 -4.49 23.26 5.74
C ASP A 56 -5.42 22.31 6.50
N ASP A 57 -6.46 21.82 5.81
CA ASP A 57 -7.22 20.66 6.24
C ASP A 57 -6.30 19.42 6.33
N ILE A 58 -6.75 18.39 7.05
CA ILE A 58 -6.06 17.11 7.24
C ILE A 58 -5.54 16.54 5.91
N HIS A 59 -6.28 16.76 4.81
CA HIS A 59 -5.85 16.38 3.47
C HIS A 59 -4.54 17.06 3.02
N GLY A 60 -4.40 18.37 3.25
CA GLY A 60 -3.21 19.14 2.90
C GLY A 60 -1.98 18.64 3.65
N ILE A 61 -2.15 18.35 4.94
CA ILE A 61 -1.13 17.76 5.83
C ILE A 61 -0.65 16.41 5.26
N PHE A 62 -1.58 15.50 4.95
CA PHE A 62 -1.22 14.20 4.37
C PHE A 62 -0.56 14.32 3.00
N LYS A 63 -0.95 15.30 2.18
CA LYS A 63 -0.33 15.55 0.87
C LYS A 63 1.14 15.96 1.01
N ARG A 64 1.48 16.79 2.00
CA ARG A 64 2.86 17.19 2.30
C ARG A 64 3.69 16.03 2.83
N ILE A 65 3.19 15.33 3.85
CA ILE A 65 3.87 14.12 4.38
C ILE A 65 4.13 13.13 3.25
N LYS A 66 3.14 12.88 2.40
CA LYS A 66 3.29 12.00 1.25
C LYS A 66 4.41 12.44 0.31
N ALA A 67 4.58 13.74 0.07
CA ALA A 67 5.65 14.26 -0.77
C ALA A 67 7.03 14.02 -0.14
N ILE A 68 7.18 14.27 1.16
CA ILE A 68 8.42 14.03 1.92
C ILE A 68 8.78 12.55 1.92
N VAL A 69 7.85 11.68 2.30
CA VAL A 69 8.12 10.24 2.35
C VAL A 69 8.47 9.72 0.95
N LYS A 70 7.86 10.26 -0.11
CA LYS A 70 8.21 9.90 -1.49
C LYS A 70 9.62 10.36 -1.88
N LYS A 71 10.04 11.57 -1.46
CA LYS A 71 11.39 12.09 -1.67
C LYS A 71 12.42 11.23 -0.92
N TRP A 72 12.21 11.01 0.38
CA TRP A 72 13.06 10.15 1.21
C TRP A 72 13.16 8.72 0.66
N ASN A 73 12.03 8.13 0.24
CA ASN A 73 12.05 6.77 -0.30
C ASN A 73 12.84 6.69 -1.62
N LYS A 74 12.90 7.76 -2.41
CA LYS A 74 13.71 7.82 -3.63
C LYS A 74 15.20 7.95 -3.30
N GLU A 75 15.55 8.78 -2.33
CA GLU A 75 16.94 9.10 -1.97
C GLU A 75 17.59 8.03 -1.10
N PHE A 76 16.90 7.55 -0.07
CA PHE A 76 17.48 6.72 0.98
C PHE A 76 17.04 5.28 0.94
N ASN A 77 15.75 4.99 0.79
CA ASN A 77 15.29 3.60 0.86
C ASN A 77 15.43 2.87 -0.48
N GLY A 78 15.26 3.57 -1.61
CA GLY A 78 15.45 3.06 -2.96
C GLY A 78 14.59 1.81 -3.25
N ASN A 79 15.01 1.02 -4.24
CA ASN A 79 14.45 -0.30 -4.44
C ASN A 79 15.19 -1.29 -3.51
N ILE A 80 14.53 -1.74 -2.44
CA ILE A 80 15.15 -2.69 -1.51
C ILE A 80 15.64 -3.97 -2.19
N PHE A 81 14.99 -4.39 -3.29
CA PHE A 81 15.41 -5.56 -4.04
C PHE A 81 16.74 -5.33 -4.78
N THR A 82 17.00 -4.12 -5.28
CA THR A 82 18.30 -3.82 -5.91
C THR A 82 19.39 -3.75 -4.86
N LYS A 83 19.12 -3.14 -3.70
CA LYS A 83 20.08 -3.08 -2.59
C LYS A 83 20.48 -4.45 -2.05
N ILE A 84 19.51 -5.35 -1.88
CA ILE A 84 19.79 -6.73 -1.47
C ILE A 84 20.71 -7.40 -2.50
N LYS A 85 20.36 -7.30 -3.79
CA LYS A 85 21.17 -7.87 -4.87
C LYS A 85 22.59 -7.29 -4.90
N GLU A 86 22.73 -5.97 -4.76
CA GLU A 86 24.03 -5.29 -4.74
C GLU A 86 24.89 -5.74 -3.55
N GLU A 87 24.31 -5.93 -2.37
CA GLU A 87 25.05 -6.45 -1.20
C GLU A 87 25.35 -7.95 -1.31
N GLU A 88 24.47 -8.76 -1.91
CA GLU A 88 24.77 -10.17 -2.27
C GLU A 88 25.94 -10.26 -3.25
N ASP A 89 25.96 -9.42 -4.30
CA ASP A 89 27.04 -9.37 -5.29
C ASP A 89 28.37 -8.86 -4.69
N LYS A 90 28.33 -8.04 -3.64
CA LYS A 90 29.54 -7.64 -2.89
C LYS A 90 30.03 -8.77 -2.02
N LEU A 91 29.13 -9.44 -1.29
CA LEU A 91 29.48 -10.57 -0.44
C LEU A 91 30.18 -11.68 -1.24
N ALA A 92 29.65 -12.02 -2.41
CA ALA A 92 30.25 -13.02 -3.29
C ALA A 92 31.69 -12.65 -3.72
N ARG A 93 31.95 -11.37 -4.02
CA ARG A 93 33.28 -10.88 -4.41
C ARG A 93 34.28 -10.93 -3.25
N GLU A 94 33.84 -10.57 -2.05
CA GLU A 94 34.71 -10.55 -0.86
C GLU A 94 35.01 -11.95 -0.30
N GLU A 95 34.07 -12.89 -0.45
CA GLU A 95 34.31 -14.30 -0.11
C GLU A 95 35.28 -14.98 -1.11
N GLU A 96 35.24 -14.59 -2.39
CA GLU A 96 36.17 -15.09 -3.42
C GLU A 96 37.59 -14.51 -3.26
N SER A 97 37.72 -13.26 -2.81
CA SER A 97 39.01 -12.59 -2.59
C SER A 97 39.72 -13.02 -1.28
N ARG A 98 39.09 -13.86 -0.45
CA ARG A 98 39.54 -14.21 0.93
C ARG A 98 39.84 -12.98 1.78
N ASN A 99 38.99 -11.96 1.69
CA ASN A 99 39.20 -10.72 2.41
C ASN A 99 38.97 -10.87 3.92
N ASP A 100 39.38 -9.84 4.67
CA ASP A 100 39.29 -9.76 6.14
C ASP A 100 37.90 -10.20 6.65
N GLU A 101 37.86 -11.14 7.62
CA GLU A 101 36.62 -11.68 8.18
C GLU A 101 35.70 -10.58 8.76
N LEU A 102 36.29 -9.48 9.22
CA LEU A 102 35.57 -8.31 9.71
C LEU A 102 34.74 -7.60 8.62
N ILE A 103 35.22 -7.60 7.38
CA ILE A 103 34.52 -6.97 6.25
C ILE A 103 33.34 -7.86 5.84
N VAL A 104 33.58 -9.17 5.72
CA VAL A 104 32.55 -10.16 5.38
C VAL A 104 31.43 -10.18 6.43
N THR A 105 31.77 -10.13 7.71
CA THR A 105 30.77 -10.09 8.80
C THR A 105 29.94 -8.81 8.76
N ALA A 106 30.56 -7.65 8.52
CA ALA A 106 29.83 -6.38 8.38
C ALA A 106 28.85 -6.38 7.19
N ILE A 107 29.24 -6.97 6.05
CA ILE A 107 28.37 -7.12 4.88
C ILE A 107 27.19 -8.05 5.19
N LYS A 108 27.45 -9.19 5.85
CA LYS A 108 26.41 -10.13 6.27
C LYS A 108 25.39 -9.48 7.20
N GLN A 109 25.84 -8.71 8.19
CA GLN A 109 24.95 -8.00 9.11
C GLN A 109 24.06 -6.99 8.37
N LYS A 110 24.64 -6.22 7.44
CA LYS A 110 23.88 -5.28 6.61
C LYS A 110 22.85 -5.98 5.71
N LEU A 111 23.19 -7.16 5.18
CA LEU A 111 22.27 -7.98 4.39
C LEU A 111 21.11 -8.50 5.23
N GLU A 112 21.37 -8.90 6.47
CA GLU A 112 20.32 -9.30 7.43
C GLU A 112 19.34 -8.16 7.72
N ASP A 113 19.84 -6.94 7.93
CA ASP A 113 19.00 -5.76 8.12
C ASP A 113 18.10 -5.49 6.91
N LEU A 114 18.65 -5.58 5.69
CA LEU A 114 17.88 -5.41 4.46
C LEU A 114 16.81 -6.51 4.31
N HIS A 115 17.12 -7.75 4.66
CA HIS A 115 16.14 -8.84 4.66
C HIS A 115 15.02 -8.61 5.67
N LEU A 116 15.34 -8.11 6.87
CA LEU A 116 14.34 -7.78 7.90
C LEU A 116 13.38 -6.68 7.42
N ILE A 117 13.90 -5.67 6.73
CA ILE A 117 13.06 -4.62 6.15
C ILE A 117 12.15 -5.20 5.06
N LYS A 118 12.70 -6.02 4.15
CA LYS A 118 11.91 -6.70 3.09
C LYS A 118 10.81 -7.56 3.68
N GLU A 119 11.12 -8.35 4.71
CA GLU A 119 10.14 -9.19 5.40
C GLU A 119 9.03 -8.34 6.05
N SER A 120 9.39 -7.29 6.77
CA SER A 120 8.44 -6.36 7.39
C SER A 120 7.48 -5.75 6.35
N MET A 121 8.01 -5.39 5.17
CA MET A 121 7.22 -4.88 4.06
C MET A 121 6.23 -5.92 3.53
N LEU A 122 6.67 -7.16 3.33
CA LEU A 122 5.83 -8.27 2.85
C LEU A 122 4.74 -8.64 3.88
N LYS A 123 5.10 -8.68 5.17
CA LYS A 123 4.17 -8.90 6.28
C LYS A 123 3.05 -7.86 6.27
N GLN A 124 3.40 -6.58 6.21
CA GLN A 124 2.40 -5.51 6.16
C GLN A 124 1.52 -5.57 4.92
N GLN A 125 2.09 -5.85 3.74
CA GLN A 125 1.30 -5.97 2.51
C GLN A 125 0.32 -7.15 2.57
N SER A 126 0.73 -8.27 3.18
CA SER A 126 -0.10 -9.48 3.28
C SER A 126 -1.34 -9.26 4.19
N ARG A 127 -1.27 -8.29 5.11
CA ARG A 127 -2.25 -8.03 6.19
C ARG A 127 -2.47 -9.21 7.15
N ILE A 128 -1.48 -10.08 7.30
CA ILE A 128 -1.54 -11.21 8.24
C ILE A 128 -1.14 -10.73 9.63
N LYS A 129 -2.03 -10.93 10.61
CA LYS A 129 -1.82 -10.48 12.00
C LYS A 129 -1.31 -11.59 12.94
N TRP A 130 -1.56 -12.85 12.61
CA TRP A 130 -1.38 -13.98 13.53
C TRP A 130 -0.03 -14.70 13.41
N LEU A 131 0.77 -14.39 12.40
CA LEU A 131 2.11 -14.96 12.27
C LEU A 131 3.03 -14.26 13.29
N LYS A 132 3.37 -14.95 14.38
CA LYS A 132 4.45 -14.56 15.29
C LYS A 132 5.79 -14.69 14.57
N ASP A 133 6.72 -13.77 14.86
CA ASP A 133 8.01 -13.53 14.20
C ASP A 133 9.04 -14.68 14.36
N GLY A 134 8.64 -15.94 14.19
CA GLY A 134 9.48 -17.12 14.40
C GLY A 134 10.05 -17.76 13.13
N ASP A 135 9.38 -17.59 11.98
CA ASP A 135 9.82 -18.13 10.69
C ASP A 135 9.93 -17.01 9.67
N LYS A 136 11.12 -16.85 9.06
CA LYS A 136 11.41 -15.94 7.94
C LYS A 136 10.68 -16.37 6.65
N ASN A 137 9.34 -16.47 6.70
CA ASN A 137 8.54 -17.14 5.68
C ASN A 137 8.08 -16.17 4.58
N THR A 138 9.05 -15.62 3.85
CA THR A 138 8.79 -14.75 2.69
C THR A 138 7.90 -15.45 1.65
N LYS A 139 8.09 -16.76 1.42
CA LYS A 139 7.27 -17.58 0.51
C LYS A 139 5.78 -17.55 0.89
N PHE A 140 5.46 -17.70 2.17
CA PHE A 140 4.09 -17.65 2.66
C PHE A 140 3.46 -16.26 2.46
N PHE A 141 4.21 -15.18 2.76
CA PHE A 141 3.72 -13.82 2.51
C PHE A 141 3.48 -13.58 1.02
N HIS A 142 4.36 -14.05 0.15
CA HIS A 142 4.19 -13.96 -1.31
C HIS A 142 2.94 -14.70 -1.79
N GLN A 143 2.72 -15.94 -1.35
CA GLN A 143 1.51 -16.70 -1.71
C GLN A 143 0.23 -16.03 -1.20
N SER A 144 0.24 -15.55 0.04
CA SER A 144 -0.90 -14.83 0.62
C SER A 144 -1.20 -13.53 -0.13
N LEU A 145 -0.15 -12.79 -0.53
CA LEU A 145 -0.27 -11.61 -1.36
C LEU A 145 -0.87 -11.93 -2.73
N HIS A 146 -0.41 -13.00 -3.37
CA HIS A 146 -0.93 -13.45 -4.65
C HIS A 146 -2.42 -13.80 -4.55
N LYS A 147 -2.80 -14.62 -3.57
CA LYS A 147 -4.20 -14.99 -3.32
C LYS A 147 -5.08 -13.76 -3.08
N ARG A 148 -4.59 -12.80 -2.30
CA ARG A 148 -5.30 -11.55 -2.01
C ARG A 148 -5.44 -10.65 -3.24
N ARG A 149 -4.39 -10.52 -4.06
CA ARG A 149 -4.43 -9.76 -5.33
C ARG A 149 -5.43 -10.39 -6.29
N SER A 150 -5.40 -11.72 -6.44
CA SER A 150 -6.37 -12.45 -7.25
C SER A 150 -7.80 -12.24 -6.76
N LYS A 151 -8.07 -12.40 -5.46
CA LYS A 151 -9.40 -12.18 -4.87
C LYS A 151 -9.92 -10.76 -5.01
N ASN A 152 -9.04 -9.76 -4.91
CA ASN A 152 -9.41 -8.35 -4.98
C ASN A 152 -9.33 -7.76 -6.39
N SER A 153 -8.93 -8.56 -7.39
CA SER A 153 -8.89 -8.12 -8.77
C SER A 153 -10.31 -8.10 -9.33
N ILE A 154 -10.77 -6.92 -9.76
CA ILE A 154 -12.04 -6.79 -10.47
C ILE A 154 -11.73 -6.92 -11.95
N THR A 155 -11.87 -8.13 -12.50
CA THR A 155 -11.61 -8.38 -13.92
C THR A 155 -12.82 -8.10 -14.80
N LYS A 156 -14.03 -8.31 -14.27
CA LYS A 156 -15.30 -8.06 -14.95
C LYS A 156 -16.33 -7.55 -13.94
N LEU A 157 -17.23 -6.69 -14.40
CA LEU A 157 -18.35 -6.16 -13.62
C LEU A 157 -19.65 -6.30 -14.42
N GLN A 158 -20.70 -6.83 -13.82
CA GLN A 158 -22.03 -6.79 -14.41
C GLN A 158 -22.74 -5.52 -13.94
N TRP A 159 -23.10 -4.65 -14.87
CA TRP A 159 -23.76 -3.37 -14.61
C TRP A 159 -24.90 -3.17 -15.61
N GLN A 160 -26.12 -2.91 -15.11
CA GLN A 160 -27.33 -2.70 -15.93
C GLN A 160 -27.55 -3.79 -16.99
N GLY A 161 -27.33 -5.06 -16.61
CA GLY A 161 -27.48 -6.21 -17.51
C GLY A 161 -26.36 -6.41 -18.53
N ARG A 162 -25.32 -5.55 -18.54
CA ARG A 162 -24.15 -5.66 -19.42
C ARG A 162 -22.91 -6.12 -18.64
N LEU A 163 -22.11 -6.98 -19.27
CA LEU A 163 -20.82 -7.39 -18.72
C LEU A 163 -19.72 -6.44 -19.23
N ILE A 164 -19.07 -5.75 -18.31
CA ILE A 164 -18.02 -4.76 -18.58
C ILE A 164 -16.67 -5.34 -18.15
N THR A 165 -15.66 -5.25 -19.02
CA THR A 165 -14.30 -5.76 -18.77
C THR A 165 -13.23 -4.66 -18.81
N SER A 166 -13.49 -3.55 -19.50
CA SER A 166 -12.58 -2.41 -19.58
C SER A 166 -12.45 -1.71 -18.21
N PRO A 167 -11.22 -1.47 -17.70
CA PRO A 167 -11.00 -0.73 -16.45
C PRO A 167 -11.63 0.65 -16.44
N GLN A 168 -11.59 1.37 -17.56
CA GLN A 168 -12.18 2.70 -17.70
C GLN A 168 -13.70 2.63 -17.50
N MET A 169 -14.36 1.68 -18.17
CA MET A 169 -15.79 1.48 -18.05
C MET A 169 -16.21 0.99 -16.66
N ILE A 170 -15.41 0.14 -16.01
CA ILE A 170 -15.66 -0.31 -14.64
C ILE A 170 -15.55 0.87 -13.65
N LYS A 171 -14.54 1.75 -13.82
CA LYS A 171 -14.40 2.97 -13.00
C LYS A 171 -15.58 3.91 -13.17
N GLU A 172 -16.05 4.09 -14.39
CA GLU A 172 -17.20 4.94 -14.71
C GLU A 172 -18.48 4.39 -14.08
N ALA A 173 -18.77 3.10 -14.28
CA ALA A 173 -19.92 2.43 -13.66
C ALA A 173 -19.88 2.53 -12.12
N ALA A 174 -18.71 2.37 -11.50
CA ALA A 174 -18.55 2.55 -10.05
C ALA A 174 -18.81 4.00 -9.63
N ARG A 175 -18.32 4.99 -10.39
CA ARG A 175 -18.56 6.42 -10.14
C ARG A 175 -20.06 6.72 -10.19
N GLU A 176 -20.74 6.33 -11.27
CA GLU A 176 -22.18 6.53 -11.44
C GLU A 176 -22.98 5.89 -10.30
N HIS A 177 -22.65 4.64 -9.94
CA HIS A 177 -23.31 3.93 -8.85
C HIS A 177 -23.20 4.67 -7.52
N PHE A 178 -21.99 5.03 -7.10
CA PHE A 178 -21.78 5.70 -5.81
C PHE A 178 -22.28 7.15 -5.84
N GLN A 179 -22.13 7.86 -6.95
CA GLN A 179 -22.70 9.19 -7.10
C GLN A 179 -24.21 9.16 -6.93
N SER A 180 -24.90 8.22 -7.57
CA SER A 180 -26.34 8.01 -7.37
C SER A 180 -26.64 7.67 -5.91
N LEU A 181 -25.96 6.67 -5.33
CA LEU A 181 -26.17 6.22 -3.94
C LEU A 181 -26.04 7.36 -2.91
N PHE A 182 -25.01 8.20 -3.06
CA PHE A 182 -24.75 9.31 -2.15
C PHE A 182 -25.54 10.58 -2.49
N SER A 183 -26.13 10.68 -3.68
CA SER A 183 -27.03 11.77 -4.06
C SER A 183 -28.50 11.43 -3.76
N SER A 184 -28.85 10.14 -3.64
CA SER A 184 -30.25 9.69 -3.60
C SER A 184 -30.87 9.61 -2.19
N HIS A 185 -30.24 10.14 -1.15
CA HIS A 185 -30.84 10.22 0.19
C HIS A 185 -30.50 11.54 0.89
N ASN A 186 -31.42 12.52 0.77
CA ASN A 186 -31.62 13.56 1.77
C ASN A 186 -32.57 13.09 2.90
N ASP A 187 -32.81 11.78 2.99
CA ASP A 187 -33.31 11.18 4.22
C ASP A 187 -32.15 11.19 5.18
N ARG A 188 -32.02 12.31 5.90
CA ARG A 188 -31.16 12.44 7.07
C ARG A 188 -31.21 11.12 7.80
N ILE A 189 -30.05 10.53 8.09
CA ILE A 189 -29.96 9.45 9.05
C ILE A 189 -30.53 10.05 10.33
N VAL A 190 -31.83 9.85 10.56
CA VAL A 190 -32.46 10.15 11.84
C VAL A 190 -31.76 9.18 12.76
N PHE A 191 -30.79 9.69 13.51
CA PHE A 191 -30.13 8.91 14.53
C PHE A 191 -31.26 8.36 15.41
N ARG A 192 -31.59 7.08 15.25
CA ARG A 192 -32.65 6.43 16.05
C ARG A 192 -32.35 6.45 17.55
N ASN A 193 -31.12 6.84 17.90
CA ASN A 193 -30.60 7.03 19.24
C ASN A 193 -30.38 8.52 19.59
N SER A 194 -31.12 9.46 19.00
CA SER A 194 -31.07 10.88 19.39
C SER A 194 -31.32 11.08 20.89
N GLN A 195 -32.07 10.18 21.54
CA GLN A 195 -32.29 10.16 22.98
C GLN A 195 -31.03 9.87 23.81
N LEU A 196 -30.05 9.13 23.27
CA LEU A 196 -28.77 8.88 23.95
C LEU A 196 -27.82 10.07 23.82
N ILE A 197 -27.88 10.78 22.69
CA ILE A 197 -27.07 11.98 22.42
C ILE A 197 -27.63 13.18 23.22
N ALA A 198 -28.96 13.33 23.29
CA ALA A 198 -29.64 14.37 24.07
C ALA A 198 -29.44 14.25 25.58
N LYS A 199 -29.00 13.08 26.09
CA LYS A 199 -28.61 12.90 27.49
C LYS A 199 -27.18 13.34 27.80
N LEU A 200 -26.33 13.52 26.78
CA LEU A 200 -24.90 13.86 26.93
C LEU A 200 -24.54 15.26 26.43
N LEU A 201 -25.40 15.89 25.63
CA LEU A 201 -25.17 17.21 25.03
C LEU A 201 -26.28 18.18 25.42
N SER A 202 -25.95 19.47 25.51
CA SER A 202 -26.95 20.51 25.73
C SER A 202 -27.93 20.58 24.55
N GLU A 203 -29.14 21.12 24.76
CA GLU A 203 -30.11 21.34 23.68
C GLU A 203 -29.55 22.23 22.55
N GLU A 204 -28.64 23.13 22.87
CA GLU A 204 -28.00 24.03 21.90
C GLU A 204 -27.03 23.28 20.99
N ASP A 205 -26.23 22.36 21.55
CA ASP A 205 -25.31 21.53 20.78
C ASP A 205 -26.04 20.54 19.86
N CYS A 206 -27.17 19.99 20.32
CA CYS A 206 -28.01 19.12 19.51
C CYS A 206 -28.61 19.88 18.30
N LYS A 207 -29.16 21.08 18.53
CA LYS A 207 -29.64 21.96 17.45
C LYS A 207 -28.53 22.35 16.48
N HIS A 208 -27.30 22.51 16.97
CA HIS A 208 -26.14 22.83 16.14
C HIS A 208 -25.69 21.63 15.27
N LEU A 209 -25.83 20.40 15.75
CA LEU A 209 -25.52 19.18 14.97
C LEU A 209 -26.57 18.86 13.91
N GLU A 210 -27.83 19.20 14.16
CA GLU A 210 -28.94 18.97 13.22
C GLU A 210 -29.07 20.05 12.13
N ARG A 211 -28.33 21.16 12.25
CA ARG A 211 -28.37 22.23 11.26
C ARG A 211 -27.83 21.74 9.91
N PRO A 212 -28.43 22.14 8.78
CA PRO A 212 -27.92 21.79 7.47
C PRO A 212 -26.48 22.31 7.33
N VAL A 213 -25.58 21.45 6.84
CA VAL A 213 -24.22 21.85 6.52
C VAL A 213 -24.31 22.89 5.40
N SER A 214 -24.08 24.15 5.76
CA SER A 214 -24.03 25.23 4.78
C SER A 214 -22.85 24.99 3.85
N LYS A 215 -23.10 24.90 2.54
CA LYS A 215 -22.06 25.01 1.52
C LYS A 215 -21.49 26.42 1.62
N LYS A 216 -20.34 26.58 2.28
CA LYS A 216 -19.56 27.82 2.15
C LYS A 216 -18.82 27.77 0.82
N ASN A 217 -19.08 28.79 0.01
CA ASN A 217 -18.31 29.18 -1.19
C ASN A 217 -16.85 29.44 -0.84
#